data_AF-A0A9P3DE58-F1
#
_entry.id   AF-A0A9P3DE58-F1
#
_cell.length_a   1.000
_cell.length_b   1.000
_cell.length_c   1.000
_cell.angle_alpha   90.00
_cell.angle_beta   90.00
_cell.angle_gamma   90.00
#
_symmetry.space_group_name_H-M   'P 1'
#
loop_
_entity.id
_entity.type
_entity.pdbx_description
1 polymer ?
#
loop_
_entity_poly.entity_id
_entity_poly.type
_entity_poly.pdbx_seq_one_letter_code
_entity_poly.pdbx_strand_id
1 'polypeptide(L)'
;MNKKTIFARVEFYNVLSHYFSLINKLLGFCSQHLDFAESFANSALFSLPVSDGLDNSKSQREQISKMQQQIRAYKSEVNDLSNKIKQSISYCKKKENESIITIKPINSRD
;
A
#
# COMPACT_ATOMS: atom_id res chain seq x y z
N MET A 1 -10.91 -32.34 -13.41
CA MET A 1 -11.19 -30.91 -13.67
C MET A 1 -10.95 -30.64 -15.14
N ASN A 2 -11.89 -30.04 -15.87
CA ASN A 2 -11.74 -29.88 -17.32
C ASN A 2 -10.83 -28.68 -17.66
N LYS A 3 -10.31 -28.64 -18.90
CA LYS A 3 -9.40 -27.59 -19.39
C LYS A 3 -9.98 -26.18 -19.24
N LYS A 4 -11.29 -26.00 -19.49
CA LYS A 4 -12.00 -24.71 -19.33
C LYS A 4 -11.95 -24.22 -17.88
N THR A 5 -12.14 -25.10 -16.89
CA THR A 5 -12.06 -24.74 -15.47
C THR A 5 -10.67 -24.31 -15.05
N ILE A 6 -9.62 -24.92 -15.61
CA ILE A 6 -8.23 -24.52 -15.30
C ILE A 6 -7.93 -23.14 -15.90
N PHE A 7 -8.34 -22.88 -17.15
CA PHE A 7 -8.20 -21.55 -17.77
C PHE A 7 -8.92 -20.46 -17.00
N ALA A 8 -10.19 -20.67 -16.62
CA ALA A 8 -10.95 -19.71 -15.83
C ALA A 8 -10.27 -19.39 -14.49
N ARG A 9 -9.63 -20.38 -13.86
CA ARG A 9 -8.87 -20.19 -12.62
C ARG A 9 -7.60 -19.35 -12.83
N VAL A 10 -6.87 -19.58 -13.94
CA VAL A 10 -5.69 -18.77 -14.30
C VAL A 10 -6.09 -17.33 -14.54
N GLU A 11 -7.13 -17.09 -15.35
CA GLU A 11 -7.65 -15.75 -15.63
C GLU A 11 -8.11 -15.04 -14.35
N PHE A 12 -8.80 -15.75 -13.45
CA PHE A 12 -9.22 -15.22 -12.17
C PHE A 12 -8.03 -14.68 -11.35
N TYR A 13 -6.96 -15.47 -11.18
CA TYR A 13 -5.80 -15.03 -10.40
C TYR A 13 -5.02 -13.91 -11.09
N ASN A 14 -4.97 -13.89 -12.42
CA ASN A 14 -4.36 -12.81 -13.19
C ASN A 14 -5.12 -11.49 -12.99
N VAL A 15 -6.46 -11.50 -13.15
CA VAL A 15 -7.32 -10.32 -12.93
C VAL A 15 -7.20 -9.83 -11.49
N LEU A 16 -7.24 -10.74 -10.51
CA LEU A 16 -7.13 -10.38 -9.10
C LEU A 16 -5.77 -9.77 -8.75
N SER A 17 -4.68 -10.34 -9.29
CA SER A 17 -3.32 -9.79 -9.16
C SER A 17 -3.21 -8.39 -9.77
N HIS A 18 -3.82 -8.17 -10.93
CA HIS A 18 -3.87 -6.85 -11.56
C HIS A 18 -4.61 -5.83 -10.69
N TYR A 19 -5.78 -6.21 -10.15
CA TYR A 19 -6.54 -5.35 -9.25
C TYR A 19 -5.76 -4.97 -7.99
N PHE A 20 -5.09 -5.94 -7.35
CA PHE A 20 -4.19 -5.67 -6.23
C PHE A 20 -3.01 -4.76 -6.63
N SER A 21 -2.49 -4.87 -7.84
CA SER A 21 -1.45 -3.96 -8.35
C SER A 21 -1.94 -2.50 -8.42
N LEU A 22 -3.18 -2.27 -8.87
CA LEU A 22 -3.79 -0.94 -8.89
C LEU A 22 -3.93 -0.38 -7.46
N ILE A 23 -4.44 -1.17 -6.53
CA ILE A 23 -4.52 -0.76 -5.11
C ILE A 23 -3.14 -0.41 -4.56
N ASN A 24 -2.11 -1.22 -4.83
CA ASN A 24 -0.76 -0.94 -4.36
C ASN A 24 -0.18 0.37 -4.93
N LYS A 25 -0.52 0.72 -6.19
CA LYS A 25 -0.14 2.01 -6.77
C LYS A 25 -0.82 3.17 -6.05
N LEU A 26 -2.11 3.06 -5.74
CA LEU A 26 -2.85 4.07 -4.97
C LEU A 26 -2.27 4.23 -3.55
N LEU A 27 -1.93 3.13 -2.88
CA LEU A 27 -1.23 3.18 -1.59
C LEU A 27 0.14 3.87 -1.70
N GLY A 28 0.87 3.63 -2.80
CA GLY A 28 2.12 4.34 -3.09
C GLY A 28 1.92 5.85 -3.22
N PHE A 29 0.86 6.28 -3.92
CA PHE A 29 0.47 7.69 -4.01
C PHE A 29 0.13 8.28 -2.63
N CYS A 30 -0.66 7.58 -1.82
CA CYS A 30 -0.95 8.00 -0.44
C CYS A 30 0.33 8.15 0.39
N SER A 31 1.27 7.19 0.30
CA SER A 31 2.53 7.26 1.03
C SER A 31 3.34 8.50 0.64
N GLN A 32 3.43 8.81 -0.65
CA GLN A 32 4.15 9.99 -1.14
C GLN A 32 3.53 11.28 -0.59
N HIS A 33 2.20 11.38 -0.59
CA HIS A 33 1.50 12.53 -0.02
C HIS A 33 1.71 12.67 1.49
N LEU A 34 1.76 11.55 2.22
CA LEU A 34 2.09 11.56 3.64
C LEU A 34 3.54 11.98 3.89
N ASP A 35 4.49 11.62 3.02
CA ASP A 35 5.88 12.10 3.11
C ASP A 35 5.96 13.62 2.92
N PHE A 36 5.22 14.17 1.94
CA PHE A 36 5.10 15.62 1.76
C PHE A 36 4.48 16.30 2.98
N ALA A 37 3.39 15.74 3.52
CA ALA A 37 2.72 16.28 4.71
C ALA A 37 3.63 16.27 5.94
N GLU A 38 4.41 15.21 6.15
CA GLU A 38 5.38 15.13 7.26
C GLU A 38 6.48 16.18 7.10
N SER A 39 7.04 16.33 5.90
CA SER A 39 8.04 17.36 5.59
C SER A 39 7.51 18.78 5.82
N PHE A 40 6.28 19.04 5.38
CA PHE A 40 5.61 20.32 5.60
C PHE A 40 5.42 20.61 7.10
N ALA A 41 4.91 19.64 7.86
CA ALA A 41 4.72 19.79 9.30
C ALA A 41 6.04 20.00 10.06
N ASN A 42 7.12 19.30 9.67
CA ASN A 42 8.46 19.51 10.22
C ASN A 42 8.95 20.94 9.97
N SER A 43 8.78 21.43 8.75
CA SER A 43 9.17 22.80 8.35
C SER A 43 8.38 23.85 9.12
N ALA A 44 7.08 23.63 9.33
CA ALA A 44 6.23 24.50 10.13
C ALA A 44 6.67 24.56 11.60
N LEU A 45 7.00 23.42 12.22
CA LEU A 45 7.50 23.39 13.62
C LEU A 45 8.84 24.10 13.80
N PHE A 46 9.73 23.98 12.81
CA PHE A 46 11.02 24.66 12.81
C PHE A 46 10.87 26.19 12.70
N SER A 47 9.87 26.63 11.93
CA SER A 47 9.61 28.05 11.68
C SER A 47 8.93 28.76 12.86
N LEU A 48 8.32 28.01 13.79
CA LEU A 48 7.67 28.59 14.97
C LEU A 48 8.66 28.76 16.13
N PRO A 49 8.84 29.99 16.66
CA PRO A 49 9.76 30.24 17.75
C PRO A 49 9.37 29.46 19.00
N VAL A 50 10.38 28.92 19.69
CA VAL A 50 10.22 28.17 20.96
C VAL A 50 9.88 29.11 22.14
N SER A 51 9.93 30.42 21.93
CA SER A 51 9.82 31.47 22.96
C SER A 51 8.52 31.39 23.79
N ASP A 52 8.68 31.50 25.11
CA ASP A 52 7.64 31.52 26.15
C ASP A 52 6.70 32.74 26.15
N GLY A 53 6.76 33.61 25.13
CA GLY A 53 6.10 34.93 25.16
C GLY A 53 4.67 35.00 24.62
N LEU A 54 4.19 34.00 23.86
CA LEU A 54 2.84 33.99 23.30
C LEU A 54 2.20 32.60 23.41
N ASP A 55 1.17 32.45 24.24
CA ASP A 55 0.37 31.21 24.38
C ASP A 55 -0.12 30.66 23.03
N ASN A 56 -0.37 31.55 22.06
CA ASN A 56 -0.76 31.19 20.70
C ASN A 56 0.33 30.39 19.96
N SER A 57 1.61 30.73 20.13
CA SER A 57 2.73 30.00 19.50
C SER A 57 2.86 28.59 20.07
N LYS A 58 2.69 28.45 21.39
CA LYS A 58 2.72 27.16 22.08
C LYS A 58 1.58 26.24 21.61
N SER A 59 0.35 26.76 21.56
CA SER A 59 -0.82 26.03 21.05
C SER A 59 -0.65 25.58 19.59
N GLN A 60 -0.10 26.44 18.72
CA GLN A 60 0.18 26.08 17.32
C GLN A 60 1.23 24.98 17.20
N ARG A 61 2.33 25.04 17.97
CA ARG A 61 3.34 23.97 17.98
C ARG A 61 2.77 22.65 18.47
N GLU A 62 1.92 22.66 19.50
CA GLU A 62 1.25 21.45 19.99
C GLU A 62 0.32 20.85 18.93
N GLN A 63 -0.45 21.67 18.22
CA GLN A 63 -1.33 21.21 17.14
C GLN A 63 -0.53 20.57 15.99
N ILE A 64 0.54 21.22 15.54
CA ILE A 64 1.38 20.68 14.47
C ILE A 64 2.06 19.38 14.92
N SER A 65 2.52 19.32 16.17
CA SER A 65 3.10 18.09 16.75
C SER A 65 2.10 16.93 16.77
N LYS A 66 0.83 17.18 17.10
CA LYS A 66 -0.25 16.18 17.02
C LYS A 66 -0.49 15.73 15.57
N MET A 67 -0.52 16.66 14.62
CA MET A 67 -0.66 16.33 13.20
C MET A 67 0.50 15.46 12.70
N GLN A 68 1.74 15.74 13.13
CA GLN A 68 2.89 14.88 12.81
C GLN A 68 2.74 13.45 13.31
N GLN A 69 2.26 13.28 14.55
CA GLN A 69 2.00 11.96 15.10
C GLN A 69 0.93 11.20 14.29
N GLN A 70 -0.15 11.89 13.90
CA GLN A 70 -1.19 11.32 13.04
C GLN A 70 -0.64 10.93 11.66
N ILE A 71 0.16 11.79 11.02
CA ILE A 71 0.78 11.49 9.73
C ILE A 71 1.65 10.23 9.83
N ARG A 72 2.46 10.10 10.89
CA ARG A 72 3.30 8.90 11.12
C ARG A 72 2.46 7.64 11.33
N ALA A 73 1.35 7.74 12.05
CA ALA A 73 0.42 6.63 12.22
C ALA A 73 -0.15 6.18 10.86
N TYR A 74 -0.65 7.12 10.06
CA TYR A 74 -1.16 6.81 8.71
C TYR A 74 -0.09 6.23 7.79
N LYS A 75 1.17 6.72 7.85
CA LYS A 75 2.28 6.12 7.10
C LYS A 75 2.50 4.66 7.48
N SER A 76 2.46 4.35 8.76
CA SER A 76 2.58 2.97 9.26
C SER A 76 1.46 2.09 8.70
N GLU A 77 0.21 2.54 8.76
CA GLU A 77 -0.95 1.82 8.23
C GLU A 77 -0.86 1.59 6.72
N VAL A 78 -0.50 2.63 5.95
CA VAL A 78 -0.32 2.52 4.49
C VAL A 78 0.78 1.52 4.13
N ASN A 79 1.89 1.52 4.88
CA ASN A 79 2.98 0.58 4.68
C ASN A 79 2.56 -0.86 4.99
N ASP A 80 1.85 -1.08 6.10
CA ASP A 80 1.33 -2.40 6.45
C ASP A 80 0.34 -2.92 5.38
N LEU A 81 -0.60 -2.07 4.94
CA LEU A 81 -1.51 -2.39 3.85
C LEU A 81 -0.78 -2.70 2.55
N SER A 82 0.24 -1.90 2.17
CA SER A 82 1.04 -2.15 0.96
C SER A 82 1.74 -3.51 1.04
N ASN A 83 2.28 -3.86 2.22
CA ASN A 83 2.93 -5.16 2.44
C ASN A 83 1.94 -6.32 2.30
N LYS A 84 0.74 -6.21 2.89
CA LYS A 84 -0.33 -7.21 2.75
C LYS A 84 -0.74 -7.37 1.27
N ILE A 85 -0.91 -6.28 0.55
CA ILE A 85 -1.26 -6.30 -0.88
C ILE A 85 -0.15 -6.97 -1.70
N LYS A 86 1.13 -6.68 -1.45
CA LYS A 86 2.26 -7.35 -2.11
C LYS A 86 2.26 -8.86 -1.86
N GLN A 87 1.93 -9.29 -0.63
CA GLN A 87 1.76 -10.71 -0.32
C GLN A 87 0.59 -11.33 -1.09
N SER A 88 -0.55 -10.63 -1.20
CA SER A 88 -1.70 -11.09 -1.99
C SER A 88 -1.38 -11.21 -3.49
N ILE A 89 -0.62 -10.27 -4.07
CA ILE A 89 -0.13 -10.35 -5.45
C ILE A 89 0.76 -11.59 -5.62
N SER A 90 1.71 -11.79 -4.71
CA SER A 90 2.62 -12.94 -4.73
C SER A 90 1.85 -14.27 -4.66
N TYR A 91 0.84 -14.33 -3.78
CA TYR A 91 -0.06 -15.47 -3.68
C TYR A 91 -0.82 -15.74 -4.99
N CYS A 92 -1.39 -14.70 -5.61
CA CYS A 92 -2.10 -14.85 -6.89
C CYS A 92 -1.18 -15.41 -7.97
N LYS A 93 0.04 -14.85 -8.12
CA LYS A 93 1.04 -15.36 -9.07
C LYS A 93 1.43 -16.81 -8.81
N LYS A 94 1.58 -17.20 -7.54
CA LYS A 94 1.84 -18.59 -7.16
C LYS A 94 0.69 -19.51 -7.60
N LYS A 95 -0.56 -19.11 -7.34
CA LYS A 95 -1.75 -19.91 -7.71
C LYS A 95 -2.02 -19.96 -9.21
N GLU A 96 -1.71 -18.88 -9.92
CA GLU A 96 -1.70 -18.84 -11.38
C GLU A 96 -0.71 -19.88 -11.93
N ASN A 97 0.54 -19.87 -11.47
CA ASN A 97 1.57 -20.83 -11.88
C ASN A 97 1.22 -22.28 -11.54
N GLU A 98 0.72 -22.55 -10.33
CA GLU A 98 0.22 -23.88 -9.94
C GLU A 98 -0.86 -24.37 -10.92
N SER A 99 -1.78 -23.48 -11.31
CA SER A 99 -2.85 -23.80 -12.24
C SER A 99 -2.33 -24.06 -13.65
N ILE A 100 -1.38 -23.26 -14.15
CA ILE A 100 -0.74 -23.47 -15.46
C ILE A 100 -0.01 -24.81 -15.54
N ILE A 101 0.72 -25.20 -14.47
CA ILE A 101 1.44 -26.49 -14.43
C ILE A 101 0.46 -27.66 -14.56
N THR A 102 -0.77 -27.55 -14.04
CA THR A 102 -1.79 -28.59 -14.24
C THR A 102 -2.31 -28.72 -15.68
N ILE A 103 -2.07 -27.72 -16.55
CA ILE A 103 -2.44 -27.76 -17.98
C ILE A 103 -1.41 -28.54 -18.81
N LYS A 104 -0.11 -28.43 -18.48
CA LYS A 104 0.98 -29.04 -19.27
C LYS A 104 0.84 -30.56 -19.48
N PRO A 105 0.47 -31.38 -18.47
CA PRO A 105 0.27 -32.82 -18.64
C PRO A 105 -0.97 -33.20 -19.47
N ILE A 106 -1.93 -32.28 -19.65
CA ILE A 106 -3.16 -32.54 -20.39
C ILE A 106 -2.90 -32.41 -21.90
N ASN A 107 -2.07 -31.45 -22.32
CA ASN A 107 -1.74 -31.24 -23.73
C ASN A 107 -0.66 -32.21 -24.28
N SER A 108 -0.07 -33.07 -23.45
CA SER A 108 0.94 -34.06 -23.87
C SER A 108 0.37 -35.48 -24.03
N ARG A 109 -0.96 -35.62 -24.01
CA ARG A 109 -1.69 -36.89 -24.16
C ARG A 109 -2.58 -36.92 -25.41
N ASP A 110 -2.52 -35.87 -26.22
CA ASP A 110 -3.06 -35.80 -27.58
C ASP A 110 -1.88 -35.91 -28.57
#